data_AF-A0A7Y6PL25-F1
#
_entry.id   AF-A0A7Y6PL25-F1
#
_cell.length_a   1.000
_cell.length_b   1.000
_cell.length_c   1.000
_cell.angle_alpha   90.00
_cell.angle_beta   90.00
_cell.angle_gamma   90.00
#
_symmetry.space_group_name_H-M   'P 1'
#
loop_
_entity.id
_entity.type
_entity.pdbx_description
1 polymer ?
#
loop_
_entity_poly.entity_id
_entity_poly.type
_entity_poly.pdbx_seq_one_letter_code
_entity_poly.pdbx_strand_id
1 'polypeptide(L)'
;MVAPALTRFVPSVAPPREVGVDDPATVTDVRCVVRLRDGGGATRELVVGTDATGAVKVLGSREGLGLEARGQLAFHEVASAGRAVEVDADEVWIFDLQTIEMLPDAPGLNDPLYVYGLMHGPFPAELGVERRAVEGQLTLTRADLLGGLVDGLARAFAYAPDEHGSRCVHALLPAERAEVIDGGRGIVVALPLVPSWLLEIPQSNDLVVAQLLYDVLVPLRAELGESEALPVPSRAAVEHELVSQGWRIEGDEAVRPKGSGLIGSLRSDKKKLPRQGSVDELAAIAKAALANLTASGWAPTPEARAIARRTEKRSASPITSSVSAPIPQATMPAPVPVVPPRAVPRPRVEAADRTEWMKDFVDAHRAPARPTPRVSAPARAVSKTATPEWMKDFEDPVKPDDE
;
A
#
# COMPACT_ATOMS: atom_id res chain seq x y z
N MET A 1 9.15 -22.98 16.79
CA MET A 1 8.82 -23.47 15.44
C MET A 1 8.00 -22.39 14.78
N VAL A 2 8.59 -21.64 13.84
CA VAL A 2 7.86 -20.61 13.09
C VAL A 2 7.14 -21.33 11.95
N ALA A 3 5.81 -21.27 11.91
CA ALA A 3 5.05 -21.78 10.79
C ALA A 3 5.50 -21.05 9.51
N PRO A 4 5.66 -21.74 8.36
CA PRO A 4 5.98 -21.06 7.11
C PRO A 4 4.87 -20.06 6.78
N ALA A 5 5.21 -18.78 6.67
CA ALA A 5 4.27 -17.75 6.25
C ALA A 5 3.81 -18.09 4.82
N LEU A 6 2.52 -18.40 4.65
CA LEU A 6 1.91 -18.70 3.37
C LEU A 6 1.61 -17.39 2.64
N THR A 7 2.65 -16.73 2.12
CA THR A 7 2.44 -15.53 1.30
C THR A 7 1.94 -15.94 -0.08
N ARG A 8 0.63 -15.74 -0.34
CA ARG A 8 0.00 -16.08 -1.62
C ARG A 8 -1.19 -15.17 -1.91
N PHE A 9 -1.33 -14.83 -3.19
CA PHE A 9 -2.55 -14.22 -3.71
C PHE A 9 -3.62 -15.29 -3.99
N VAL A 10 -4.84 -15.04 -3.57
CA VAL A 10 -6.03 -15.86 -3.80
C VAL A 10 -7.05 -15.00 -4.54
N PRO A 11 -7.39 -15.33 -5.80
CA PRO A 11 -8.42 -14.59 -6.52
C PRO A 11 -9.80 -14.84 -5.91
N SER A 12 -10.64 -13.81 -5.92
CA SER A 12 -12.06 -13.92 -5.61
C SER A 12 -12.76 -14.80 -6.65
N VAL A 13 -13.93 -15.33 -6.28
CA VAL A 13 -14.78 -16.14 -7.17
C VAL A 13 -15.36 -15.28 -8.32
N ALA A 14 -15.34 -13.96 -8.17
CA ALA A 14 -15.76 -13.04 -9.22
C ALA A 14 -14.89 -13.19 -10.48
N PRO A 15 -15.48 -13.12 -11.69
CA PRO A 15 -14.72 -13.19 -12.92
C PRO A 15 -13.73 -12.01 -13.01
N PRO A 16 -12.54 -12.21 -13.61
CA PRO A 16 -11.62 -11.13 -13.90
C PRO A 16 -12.31 -10.01 -14.69
N ARG A 17 -12.02 -8.76 -14.35
CA ARG A 17 -12.45 -7.61 -15.13
C ARG A 17 -11.48 -7.44 -16.29
N GLU A 18 -12.01 -7.37 -17.51
CA GLU A 18 -11.23 -6.96 -18.67
C GLU A 18 -10.77 -5.52 -18.45
N VAL A 19 -9.45 -5.33 -18.45
CA VAL A 19 -8.87 -4.00 -18.48
C VAL A 19 -8.60 -3.73 -19.94
N GLY A 20 -9.35 -2.78 -20.52
CA GLY A 20 -9.12 -2.34 -21.89
C GLY A 20 -7.68 -1.84 -22.09
N VAL A 21 -7.32 -1.49 -23.32
CA VAL A 21 -6.04 -0.83 -23.58
C VAL A 21 -6.00 0.47 -22.78
N ASP A 22 -5.01 0.62 -21.90
CA ASP A 22 -4.84 1.83 -21.11
C ASP A 22 -4.45 2.98 -22.04
N ASP A 23 -5.39 3.92 -22.25
CA ASP A 23 -5.13 5.17 -22.99
C ASP A 23 -4.33 6.13 -22.09
N PRO A 24 -3.09 6.49 -22.46
CA PRO A 24 -2.28 7.42 -21.69
C PRO A 24 -2.94 8.77 -21.43
N ALA A 25 -3.83 9.22 -22.32
CA ALA A 25 -4.53 10.50 -22.17
C ALA A 25 -5.55 10.51 -21.03
N THR A 26 -5.96 9.33 -20.55
CA THR A 26 -6.95 9.19 -19.46
C THR A 26 -6.34 9.25 -18.06
N VAL A 27 -5.01 9.21 -17.94
CA VAL A 27 -4.32 9.29 -16.65
C VAL A 27 -4.38 10.72 -16.13
N THR A 28 -5.02 10.90 -14.97
CA THR A 28 -5.13 12.18 -14.25
C THR A 28 -4.03 12.32 -13.20
N ASP A 29 -3.78 11.25 -12.44
CA ASP A 29 -2.85 11.27 -11.31
C ASP A 29 -1.83 10.14 -11.40
N VAL A 30 -0.55 10.48 -11.51
CA VAL A 30 0.56 9.54 -11.49
C VAL A 30 0.87 9.19 -10.04
N ARG A 31 0.79 7.90 -9.70
CA ARG A 31 0.94 7.39 -8.34
C ARG A 31 2.33 6.82 -8.06
N CYS A 32 2.98 6.22 -9.05
CA CYS A 32 4.38 5.83 -8.96
C CYS A 32 5.01 5.56 -10.32
N VAL A 33 6.35 5.49 -10.34
CA VAL A 33 7.14 5.03 -11.49
C VAL A 33 7.94 3.82 -11.07
N VAL A 34 7.79 2.71 -11.80
CA VAL A 34 8.48 1.44 -11.54
C VAL A 34 9.47 1.17 -12.66
N ARG A 35 10.75 0.99 -12.33
CA ARG A 35 11.78 0.54 -13.27
C ARG A 35 12.06 -0.94 -13.03
N LEU A 36 11.66 -1.75 -14.00
CA LEU A 36 11.94 -3.16 -14.04
C LEU A 36 13.24 -3.40 -14.79
N ARG A 37 14.14 -4.17 -14.19
CA ARG A 37 15.32 -4.67 -14.87
C ARG A 37 15.18 -6.17 -15.05
N ASP A 38 15.15 -6.61 -16.31
CA ASP A 38 15.11 -8.03 -16.60
C ASP A 38 16.47 -8.69 -16.37
N GLY A 39 16.49 -10.03 -16.36
CA GLY A 39 17.73 -10.81 -16.21
C GLY A 39 18.80 -10.52 -17.29
N GLY A 40 18.43 -9.88 -18.41
CA GLY A 40 19.33 -9.43 -19.46
C GLY A 40 19.91 -8.03 -19.26
N GLY A 41 19.49 -7.32 -18.21
CA GLY A 41 19.94 -5.96 -17.88
C GLY A 41 19.18 -4.85 -18.61
N ALA A 42 18.18 -5.18 -19.44
CA ALA A 42 17.35 -4.16 -20.05
C ALA A 42 16.43 -3.55 -19.00
N THR A 43 16.34 -2.22 -18.98
CA THR A 43 15.46 -1.49 -18.08
C THR A 43 14.20 -1.08 -18.82
N ARG A 44 13.04 -1.42 -18.24
CA ARG A 44 11.72 -0.97 -18.69
C ARG A 44 11.10 -0.11 -17.62
N GLU A 45 10.49 0.98 -18.03
CA GLU A 45 9.78 1.86 -17.12
C GLU A 45 8.27 1.66 -17.25
N LEU A 46 7.60 1.60 -16.11
CA LEU A 46 6.15 1.58 -16.00
C LEU A 46 5.71 2.85 -15.28
N VAL A 47 4.76 3.56 -15.87
CA VAL A 47 4.04 4.66 -15.21
C VAL A 47 2.75 4.10 -14.68
N VAL A 48 2.55 4.20 -13.36
CA VAL A 48 1.33 3.77 -12.70
C VAL A 48 0.57 5.00 -12.26
N GLY A 49 -0.69 5.09 -12.66
CA GLY A 49 -1.55 6.23 -12.33
C GLY A 49 -3.00 5.82 -12.11
N THR A 50 -3.85 6.81 -11.90
CA THR A 50 -5.31 6.65 -11.87
C THR A 50 -5.96 7.52 -12.93
N ASP A 51 -7.14 7.11 -13.41
CA ASP A 51 -8.02 7.98 -14.18
C ASP A 51 -8.95 8.81 -13.27
N ALA A 52 -9.81 9.64 -13.89
CA ALA A 52 -10.78 10.49 -13.19
C ALA A 52 -11.80 9.71 -12.33
N THR A 53 -11.92 8.39 -12.52
CA THR A 53 -12.78 7.52 -11.71
C THR A 53 -12.01 6.85 -10.56
N GLY A 54 -10.72 7.15 -10.42
CA GLY A 54 -9.81 6.51 -9.48
C GLY A 54 -9.36 5.11 -9.91
N ALA A 55 -9.66 4.67 -11.13
CA ALA A 55 -9.26 3.33 -11.58
C ALA A 55 -7.76 3.32 -11.94
N VAL A 56 -7.03 2.31 -11.46
CA VAL A 56 -5.60 2.16 -11.72
C VAL A 56 -5.32 1.88 -13.20
N LYS A 57 -4.36 2.60 -13.76
CA LYS A 57 -3.82 2.48 -15.12
C LYS A 57 -2.32 2.19 -15.07
N VAL A 58 -1.85 1.33 -15.97
CA VAL A 58 -0.42 0.99 -16.05
C VAL A 58 0.08 1.12 -17.49
N LEU A 59 0.97 2.09 -17.69
CA LEU A 59 1.52 2.43 -19.00
C LEU A 59 2.97 1.97 -19.11
N GLY A 60 3.35 1.43 -20.27
CA GLY A 60 4.74 1.09 -20.60
C GLY A 60 5.54 2.23 -21.23
N SER A 61 4.93 3.41 -21.38
CA SER A 61 5.55 4.61 -21.95
C SER A 61 4.91 5.86 -21.36
N ARG A 62 5.66 6.96 -21.35
CA ARG A 62 5.18 8.30 -20.98
C ARG A 62 4.52 9.03 -22.15
N GLU A 63 4.68 8.50 -23.36
CA GLU A 63 4.10 9.09 -24.57
C GLU A 63 2.58 9.11 -24.48
N GLY A 64 1.98 10.22 -24.91
CA GLY A 64 0.51 10.38 -24.89
C GLY A 64 -0.09 10.83 -23.56
N LEU A 65 0.68 10.90 -22.47
CA LEU A 65 0.19 11.44 -21.19
C LEU A 65 -0.36 12.87 -21.34
N GLY A 66 -1.40 13.19 -20.59
CA GLY A 66 -1.94 14.56 -20.49
C GLY A 66 -0.94 15.55 -19.85
N LEU A 67 -1.22 16.85 -19.99
CA LEU A 67 -0.32 17.92 -19.49
C LEU A 67 -0.11 17.83 -17.98
N GLU A 68 -1.17 17.55 -17.22
CA GLU A 68 -1.15 17.45 -15.77
C GLU A 68 -0.27 16.28 -15.28
N ALA A 69 -0.53 15.07 -15.79
CA ALA A 69 0.27 13.88 -15.48
C ALA A 69 1.75 14.05 -15.85
N ARG A 70 2.06 14.73 -16.96
CA ARG A 70 3.45 15.08 -17.31
C ARG A 70 4.06 16.08 -16.33
N GLY A 71 3.29 17.04 -15.85
CA GLY A 71 3.70 17.99 -14.82
C GLY A 71 4.05 17.29 -13.51
N GLN A 72 3.21 16.35 -13.07
CA GLN A 72 3.45 15.53 -11.88
C GLN A 72 4.74 14.70 -12.01
N LEU A 73 4.95 14.03 -13.16
CA LEU A 73 6.19 13.29 -13.43
C LEU A 73 7.41 14.20 -13.37
N ALA A 74 7.36 15.34 -14.06
CA ALA A 74 8.48 16.28 -14.08
C ALA A 74 8.81 16.81 -12.68
N PHE A 75 7.78 17.14 -11.89
CA PHE A 75 7.96 17.55 -10.49
C PHE A 75 8.63 16.43 -9.69
N HIS A 76 8.11 15.20 -9.77
CA HIS A 76 8.68 14.07 -9.06
C HIS A 76 10.14 13.83 -9.42
N GLU A 77 10.51 13.90 -10.70
CA GLU A 77 11.89 13.70 -11.14
C GLU A 77 12.85 14.72 -10.53
N VAL A 78 12.45 15.99 -10.47
CA VAL A 78 13.23 17.06 -9.85
C VAL A 78 13.31 16.84 -8.33
N ALA A 79 12.17 16.63 -7.66
CA ALA A 79 12.08 16.52 -6.21
C ALA A 79 12.77 15.25 -5.66
N SER A 80 12.71 14.14 -6.41
CA SER A 80 13.28 12.85 -6.01
C SER A 80 14.73 12.67 -6.44
N ALA A 81 15.30 13.60 -7.21
CA ALA A 81 16.55 13.44 -7.96
C ALA A 81 16.53 12.18 -8.85
N GLY A 82 15.38 11.91 -9.47
CA GLY A 82 15.15 10.77 -10.36
C GLY A 82 15.07 9.41 -9.65
N ARG A 83 14.94 9.38 -8.32
CA ARG A 83 14.70 8.14 -7.56
C ARG A 83 13.33 7.57 -7.94
N ALA A 84 13.31 6.31 -8.35
CA ALA A 84 12.11 5.57 -8.68
C ALA A 84 12.05 4.26 -7.89
N VAL A 85 10.95 3.54 -8.01
CA VAL A 85 10.85 2.16 -7.51
C VAL A 85 11.63 1.28 -8.46
N GLU A 86 12.71 0.67 -8.01
CA GLU A 86 13.56 -0.15 -8.88
C GLU A 86 13.63 -1.57 -8.38
N VAL A 87 13.34 -2.50 -9.30
CA VAL A 87 13.20 -3.92 -9.00
C VAL A 87 13.91 -4.73 -10.09
N ASP A 88 14.84 -5.58 -9.68
CA ASP A 88 15.43 -6.64 -10.52
C ASP A 88 14.41 -7.80 -10.61
N ALA A 89 13.52 -7.74 -11.60
CA ALA A 89 12.44 -8.68 -11.81
C ALA A 89 12.03 -8.75 -13.28
N ASP A 90 11.61 -9.94 -13.70
CA ASP A 90 11.05 -10.19 -15.03
C ASP A 90 9.61 -9.67 -15.13
N GLU A 91 8.87 -9.71 -14.02
CA GLU A 91 7.53 -9.15 -13.91
C GLU A 91 7.22 -8.56 -12.53
N VAL A 92 6.25 -7.65 -12.49
CA VAL A 92 5.59 -7.18 -11.27
C VAL A 92 4.09 -7.12 -11.45
N TRP A 93 3.38 -7.15 -10.34
CA TRP A 93 1.96 -6.90 -10.26
C TRP A 93 1.69 -5.56 -9.58
N ILE A 94 0.63 -4.86 -9.98
CA ILE A 94 0.18 -3.64 -9.30
C ILE A 94 -1.07 -4.00 -8.51
N PHE A 95 -1.10 -3.69 -7.21
CA PHE A 95 -2.23 -4.03 -6.35
C PHE A 95 -2.86 -2.77 -5.77
N ASP A 96 -4.09 -2.47 -6.18
CA ASP A 96 -4.91 -1.44 -5.55
C ASP A 96 -5.39 -1.98 -4.19
N LEU A 97 -4.70 -1.58 -3.12
CA LEU A 97 -4.96 -2.06 -1.76
C LEU A 97 -6.14 -1.29 -1.17
N GLN A 98 -7.25 -2.00 -0.95
CA GLN A 98 -8.52 -1.40 -0.54
C GLN A 98 -8.89 -1.70 0.90
N THR A 99 -8.45 -2.81 1.49
CA THR A 99 -8.82 -3.16 2.87
C THR A 99 -7.75 -4.07 3.46
N ILE A 100 -7.53 -3.96 4.77
CA ILE A 100 -6.74 -4.92 5.54
C ILE A 100 -7.61 -5.57 6.61
N GLU A 101 -7.36 -6.85 6.86
CA GLU A 101 -7.98 -7.62 7.93
C GLU A 101 -6.90 -8.26 8.79
N MET A 102 -7.04 -8.04 10.10
CA MET A 102 -6.18 -8.64 11.12
C MET A 102 -7.02 -9.51 12.04
N LEU A 103 -6.61 -10.78 12.17
CA LEU A 103 -7.21 -11.67 13.15
C LEU A 103 -6.83 -11.23 14.57
N PRO A 104 -7.78 -11.20 15.52
CA PRO A 104 -7.56 -10.68 16.87
C PRO A 104 -6.67 -11.59 17.73
N ASP A 105 -6.68 -12.89 17.46
CA ASP A 105 -5.98 -13.91 18.26
C ASP A 105 -4.51 -14.10 17.85
N ALA A 106 -4.04 -13.33 16.88
CA ALA A 106 -2.72 -13.47 16.29
C ALA A 106 -2.08 -12.07 16.21
N PRO A 107 -1.58 -11.48 17.32
CA PRO A 107 -1.12 -10.09 17.35
C PRO A 107 0.31 -9.88 16.85
N GLY A 108 1.11 -10.94 16.74
CA GLY A 108 2.54 -10.86 16.47
C GLY A 108 2.90 -10.46 15.05
N LEU A 109 4.18 -10.18 14.83
CA LEU A 109 4.66 -9.66 13.55
C LEU A 109 4.68 -10.67 12.41
N ASN A 110 4.86 -11.95 12.72
CA ASN A 110 4.82 -13.05 11.74
C ASN A 110 3.41 -13.61 11.55
N ASP A 111 2.44 -13.12 12.33
CA ASP A 111 1.07 -13.57 12.20
C ASP A 111 0.47 -13.05 10.89
N PRO A 112 -0.44 -13.84 10.30
CA PRO A 112 -1.03 -13.52 9.02
C PRO A 112 -1.86 -12.23 9.12
N LEU A 113 -1.68 -11.39 8.11
CA LEU A 113 -2.46 -10.23 7.80
C LEU A 113 -2.96 -10.38 6.37
N TYR A 114 -4.24 -10.12 6.16
CA TYR A 114 -4.87 -10.24 4.86
C TYR A 114 -5.10 -8.86 4.28
N VAL A 115 -4.67 -8.65 3.04
CA VAL A 115 -4.96 -7.43 2.30
C VAL A 115 -5.85 -7.76 1.10
N TYR A 116 -6.88 -6.95 0.90
CA TYR A 116 -7.88 -7.13 -0.15
C TYR A 116 -7.84 -5.97 -1.12
N GLY A 117 -8.12 -6.26 -2.38
CA GLY A 117 -7.97 -5.27 -3.43
C GLY A 117 -8.06 -5.85 -4.84
N LEU A 118 -7.67 -5.00 -5.79
CA LEU A 118 -7.66 -5.34 -7.21
C LEU A 118 -6.22 -5.53 -7.69
N MET A 119 -5.92 -6.73 -8.20
CA MET A 119 -4.60 -7.10 -8.70
C MET A 119 -4.55 -6.91 -10.23
N HIS A 120 -3.62 -6.10 -10.71
CA HIS A 120 -3.41 -5.77 -12.12
C HIS A 120 -2.08 -6.36 -12.60
N GLY A 121 -2.08 -7.00 -13.77
CA GLY A 121 -0.86 -7.49 -14.42
C GLY A 121 -0.95 -8.95 -14.86
N PRO A 122 0.19 -9.65 -15.00
CA PRO A 122 1.55 -9.17 -14.69
C PRO A 122 2.06 -8.11 -15.70
N PHE A 123 3.04 -7.31 -15.29
CA PHE A 123 3.73 -6.33 -16.14
C PHE A 123 5.24 -6.60 -16.20
N PRO A 124 5.89 -6.46 -17.37
CA PRO A 124 5.32 -6.02 -18.65
C PRO A 124 4.41 -7.11 -19.24
N ALA A 125 3.23 -6.71 -19.70
CA ALA A 125 2.31 -7.65 -20.34
C ALA A 125 2.88 -8.08 -21.70
N GLU A 126 2.84 -9.37 -22.01
CA GLU A 126 3.19 -9.88 -23.33
C GLU A 126 2.23 -9.32 -24.40
N LEU A 127 2.75 -9.06 -25.60
CA LEU A 127 1.94 -8.55 -26.72
C LEU A 127 0.82 -9.54 -27.04
N GLY A 128 -0.44 -9.11 -26.96
CA GLY A 128 -1.60 -9.96 -27.24
C GLY A 128 -2.15 -10.74 -26.04
N VAL A 129 -1.58 -10.59 -24.84
CA VAL A 129 -2.20 -11.08 -23.60
C VAL A 129 -3.14 -9.99 -23.06
N GLU A 130 -4.42 -10.34 -22.89
CA GLU A 130 -5.40 -9.45 -22.26
C GLU A 130 -4.97 -9.12 -20.84
N ARG A 131 -4.92 -7.82 -20.55
CA ARG A 131 -4.69 -7.31 -19.19
C ARG A 131 -5.93 -7.62 -18.36
N ARG A 132 -5.70 -8.20 -17.18
CA ARG A 132 -6.77 -8.57 -16.25
C ARG A 132 -6.60 -7.83 -14.95
N ALA A 133 -7.72 -7.35 -14.44
CA ALA A 133 -7.86 -6.89 -13.08
C ALA A 133 -8.62 -7.97 -12.32
N VAL A 134 -7.98 -8.58 -11.32
CA VAL A 134 -8.54 -9.68 -10.55
C VAL A 134 -8.72 -9.22 -9.12
N GLU A 135 -9.97 -9.19 -8.66
CA GLU A 135 -10.27 -8.93 -7.27
C GLU A 135 -9.79 -10.13 -6.45
N GLY A 136 -9.19 -9.88 -5.29
CA GLY A 136 -8.73 -10.98 -4.46
C GLY A 136 -8.07 -10.53 -3.18
N GLN A 137 -7.37 -11.48 -2.59
CA GLN A 137 -6.78 -11.39 -1.28
C GLN A 137 -5.31 -11.77 -1.37
N LEU A 138 -4.43 -10.97 -0.78
CA LEU A 138 -3.04 -11.32 -0.56
C LEU A 138 -2.83 -11.58 0.92
N THR A 139 -2.32 -12.76 1.25
CA THR A 139 -1.88 -13.10 2.61
C THR A 139 -0.42 -12.71 2.76
N LEU A 140 -0.08 -12.03 3.86
CA LEU A 140 1.27 -11.58 4.18
C LEU A 140 1.45 -11.51 5.70
N THR A 141 2.64 -11.23 6.20
CA THR A 141 2.83 -10.97 7.64
C THR A 141 2.72 -9.49 7.94
N ARG A 142 2.41 -9.13 9.20
CA ARG A 142 2.46 -7.71 9.63
C ARG A 142 3.82 -7.07 9.37
N ALA A 143 4.89 -7.84 9.54
CA ALA A 143 6.25 -7.38 9.26
C ALA A 143 6.46 -7.06 7.79
N ASP A 144 5.92 -7.87 6.88
CA ASP A 144 6.02 -7.61 5.43
C ASP A 144 5.32 -6.29 5.07
N LEU A 145 4.12 -6.03 5.61
CA LEU A 145 3.40 -4.78 5.35
C LEU A 145 4.12 -3.57 5.94
N LEU A 146 4.57 -3.64 7.21
CA LEU A 146 5.31 -2.53 7.84
C LEU A 146 6.62 -2.25 7.10
N GLY A 147 7.41 -3.29 6.80
CA GLY A 147 8.66 -3.14 6.07
C GLY A 147 8.44 -2.53 4.70
N GLY A 148 7.45 -3.05 3.95
CA GLY A 148 7.08 -2.55 2.63
C GLY A 148 6.66 -1.07 2.64
N LEU A 149 5.84 -0.64 3.61
CA LEU A 149 5.41 0.75 3.73
C LEU A 149 6.56 1.68 4.18
N VAL A 150 7.40 1.24 5.12
CA VAL A 150 8.57 2.02 5.58
C VAL A 150 9.56 2.23 4.43
N ASP A 151 9.88 1.18 3.68
CA ASP A 151 10.79 1.26 2.54
C ASP A 151 10.19 2.08 1.39
N GLY A 152 8.89 1.91 1.14
CA GLY A 152 8.17 2.65 0.12
C GLY A 152 8.03 4.13 0.43
N LEU A 153 7.94 4.53 1.70
CA LEU A 153 7.94 5.94 2.11
C LEU A 153 9.22 6.66 1.66
N ALA A 154 10.37 6.00 1.75
CA ALA A 154 11.66 6.54 1.32
C ALA A 154 11.77 6.71 -0.21
N ARG A 155 10.88 6.06 -0.97
CA ARG A 155 10.85 6.05 -2.43
C ARG A 155 9.54 6.60 -3.00
N ALA A 156 8.71 7.22 -2.15
CA ALA A 156 7.37 7.65 -2.50
C ALA A 156 7.40 8.59 -3.71
N PHE A 157 6.36 8.52 -4.54
CA PHE A 157 6.18 9.47 -5.62
C PHE A 157 5.92 10.85 -5.02
N ALA A 158 6.53 11.89 -5.55
CA ALA A 158 6.48 13.23 -4.96
C ALA A 158 5.60 14.14 -5.82
N TYR A 159 4.68 14.85 -5.17
CA TYR A 159 3.83 15.88 -5.76
C TYR A 159 4.28 17.26 -5.30
N ALA A 160 3.86 18.28 -6.04
CA ALA A 160 3.89 19.64 -5.51
C ALA A 160 3.13 19.66 -4.16
N PRO A 161 3.72 20.21 -3.09
CA PRO A 161 3.05 20.19 -1.79
C PRO A 161 1.69 20.88 -1.81
N ASP A 162 0.68 20.23 -1.25
CA ASP A 162 -0.66 20.78 -1.03
C ASP A 162 -1.13 20.56 0.43
N GLU A 163 -2.39 20.86 0.71
CA GLU A 163 -2.99 20.70 2.05
C GLU A 163 -3.21 19.23 2.47
N HIS A 164 -3.19 18.29 1.53
CA HIS A 164 -3.44 16.86 1.73
C HIS A 164 -2.14 16.03 1.75
N GLY A 165 -1.02 16.64 1.37
CA GLY A 165 0.32 16.09 1.50
C GLY A 165 1.18 16.40 0.29
N SER A 166 2.22 15.59 0.09
CA SER A 166 3.18 15.83 -1.00
C SER A 166 3.67 14.55 -1.65
N ARG A 167 3.05 13.40 -1.36
CA ARG A 167 3.54 12.12 -1.88
C ARG A 167 2.50 11.01 -1.96
N CYS A 168 2.76 10.06 -2.84
CA CYS A 168 2.08 8.78 -2.90
C CYS A 168 3.04 7.66 -2.50
N VAL A 169 2.80 7.08 -1.33
CA VAL A 169 3.54 5.93 -0.79
C VAL A 169 2.98 4.65 -1.41
N HIS A 170 3.87 3.70 -1.66
CA HIS A 170 3.55 2.35 -2.12
C HIS A 170 4.23 1.35 -1.18
N ALA A 171 3.95 0.06 -1.33
CA ALA A 171 4.69 -1.00 -0.64
C ALA A 171 5.11 -2.08 -1.62
N LEU A 172 6.36 -2.52 -1.55
CA LEU A 172 6.78 -3.74 -2.24
C LEU A 172 6.45 -4.93 -1.36
N LEU A 173 5.50 -5.75 -1.81
CA LEU A 173 4.97 -6.88 -1.05
C LEU A 173 5.22 -8.19 -1.79
N PRO A 174 5.47 -9.28 -1.06
CA PRO A 174 5.60 -10.60 -1.67
C PRO A 174 4.21 -11.14 -2.02
N ALA A 175 4.08 -11.82 -3.16
CA ALA A 175 2.86 -12.54 -3.54
C ALA A 175 3.09 -14.03 -3.82
N GLU A 176 4.34 -14.46 -3.73
CA GLU A 176 4.79 -15.82 -3.97
C GLU A 176 5.89 -16.20 -2.98
N ARG A 177 6.29 -17.47 -3.04
CA ARG A 177 7.41 -17.99 -2.24
C ARG A 177 8.74 -17.38 -2.63
N ALA A 178 9.66 -17.35 -1.67
CA ALA A 178 10.99 -16.77 -1.83
C ALA A 178 11.75 -17.25 -3.08
N GLU A 179 11.67 -18.52 -3.46
CA GLU A 179 12.38 -19.05 -4.64
C GLU A 179 11.83 -18.49 -5.95
N VAL A 180 10.53 -18.17 -6.00
CA VAL A 180 9.89 -17.55 -7.18
C VAL A 180 10.27 -16.07 -7.27
N ILE A 181 10.34 -15.38 -6.13
CA ILE A 181 10.82 -13.99 -6.02
C ILE A 181 12.30 -13.89 -6.40
N ASP A 182 13.13 -14.81 -5.92
CA ASP A 182 14.52 -14.95 -6.34
C ASP A 182 14.64 -15.36 -7.82
N GLY A 183 13.57 -15.82 -8.46
CA GLY A 183 13.45 -16.04 -9.89
C GLY A 183 12.98 -14.81 -10.68
N GLY A 184 12.67 -13.69 -10.03
CA GLY A 184 12.25 -12.44 -10.69
C GLY A 184 10.74 -12.33 -10.92
N ARG A 185 9.91 -13.13 -10.24
CA ARG A 185 8.44 -13.10 -10.35
C ARG A 185 7.78 -12.99 -8.98
N GLY A 186 6.47 -12.70 -8.95
CA GLY A 186 5.69 -12.73 -7.70
C GLY A 186 5.98 -11.56 -6.74
N ILE A 187 6.41 -10.43 -7.28
CA ILE A 187 6.56 -9.15 -6.56
C ILE A 187 5.35 -8.27 -6.89
N VAL A 188 4.79 -7.65 -5.86
CA VAL A 188 3.66 -6.71 -5.96
C VAL A 188 4.10 -5.32 -5.56
N VAL A 189 3.71 -4.32 -6.34
CA VAL A 189 3.68 -2.91 -5.93
C VAL A 189 2.27 -2.60 -5.45
N ALA A 190 2.09 -2.58 -4.13
CA ALA A 190 0.82 -2.26 -3.50
C ALA A 190 0.64 -0.75 -3.33
N LEU A 191 -0.51 -0.24 -3.75
CA LEU A 191 -0.91 1.15 -3.68
C LEU A 191 -2.07 1.28 -2.71
N PRO A 192 -1.84 1.75 -1.46
CA PRO A 192 -2.93 2.06 -0.55
C PRO A 192 -3.57 3.39 -0.98
N LEU A 193 -4.53 3.32 -1.91
CA LEU A 193 -5.17 4.50 -2.48
C LEU A 193 -6.39 4.94 -1.67
N VAL A 194 -6.72 6.22 -1.80
CA VAL A 194 -7.98 6.75 -1.27
C VAL A 194 -9.13 6.21 -2.13
N PRO A 195 -10.22 5.70 -1.53
CA PRO A 195 -11.32 5.12 -2.28
C PRO A 195 -11.95 6.13 -3.23
N SER A 196 -12.25 5.70 -4.46
CA SER A 196 -12.70 6.58 -5.53
C SER A 196 -14.09 7.22 -5.34
N TRP A 197 -14.86 6.76 -4.37
CA TRP A 197 -16.17 7.35 -4.03
C TRP A 197 -16.07 8.58 -3.13
N LEU A 198 -14.88 8.93 -2.63
CA LEU A 198 -14.66 10.19 -1.93
C LEU A 198 -14.69 11.35 -2.94
N LEU A 199 -15.44 12.40 -2.61
CA LEU A 199 -15.75 13.53 -3.51
C LEU A 199 -14.49 14.27 -3.99
N GLU A 200 -13.45 14.27 -3.15
CA GLU A 200 -12.12 14.76 -3.47
C GLU A 200 -11.15 13.61 -3.18
N ILE A 201 -10.56 13.05 -4.24
CA ILE A 201 -9.52 12.03 -4.12
C ILE A 201 -8.20 12.78 -4.04
N PRO A 202 -7.58 12.95 -2.86
CA PRO A 202 -6.28 13.59 -2.80
C PRO A 202 -5.25 12.80 -3.60
N GLN A 203 -4.29 13.52 -4.18
CA GLN A 203 -3.15 12.90 -4.86
C GLN A 203 -2.27 12.14 -3.85
N SER A 204 -2.13 12.72 -2.66
CA SER A 204 -1.45 12.15 -1.52
C SER A 204 -2.25 11.03 -0.85
N ASN A 205 -1.55 9.99 -0.38
CA ASN A 205 -2.14 8.93 0.45
C ASN A 205 -1.54 8.87 1.87
N ASP A 206 -0.89 9.94 2.32
CA ASP A 206 -0.21 9.99 3.62
C ASP A 206 -1.13 9.59 4.79
N LEU A 207 -2.38 10.07 4.80
CA LEU A 207 -3.34 9.76 5.86
C LEU A 207 -3.76 8.28 5.87
N VAL A 208 -3.91 7.67 4.69
CA VAL A 208 -4.21 6.24 4.55
C VAL A 208 -3.02 5.42 5.06
N VAL A 209 -1.81 5.79 4.67
CA VAL A 209 -0.58 5.10 5.07
C VAL A 209 -0.34 5.24 6.57
N ALA A 210 -0.55 6.43 7.14
CA ALA A 210 -0.51 6.66 8.58
C ALA A 210 -1.52 5.77 9.32
N GLN A 211 -2.75 5.65 8.80
CA GLN A 211 -3.76 4.75 9.37
C GLN A 211 -3.33 3.28 9.32
N LEU A 212 -2.78 2.80 8.20
CA LEU A 212 -2.28 1.43 8.07
C LEU A 212 -1.13 1.16 9.05
N LEU A 213 -0.15 2.06 9.14
CA LEU A 213 0.97 1.95 10.08
C LEU A 213 0.45 1.90 11.52
N TYR A 214 -0.44 2.82 11.89
CA TYR A 214 -1.04 2.86 13.23
C TYR A 214 -1.81 1.58 13.56
N ASP A 215 -2.63 1.09 12.63
CA ASP A 215 -3.45 -0.10 12.84
C ASP A 215 -2.61 -1.36 13.05
N VAL A 216 -1.48 -1.47 12.35
CA VAL A 216 -0.55 -2.59 12.50
C VAL A 216 0.32 -2.44 13.76
N LEU A 217 0.71 -1.22 14.14
CA LEU A 217 1.52 -0.97 15.33
C LEU A 217 0.75 -1.12 16.64
N VAL A 218 -0.54 -0.77 16.69
CA VAL A 218 -1.34 -0.82 17.92
C VAL A 218 -1.35 -2.20 18.57
N PRO A 219 -1.64 -3.31 17.86
CA PRO A 219 -1.56 -4.65 18.42
C PRO A 219 -0.15 -5.05 18.89
N LEU A 220 0.88 -4.51 18.26
CA LEU A 220 2.28 -4.85 18.54
C LEU A 220 2.86 -4.14 19.76
N ARG A 221 2.19 -3.10 20.27
CA ARG A 221 2.72 -2.28 21.40
C ARG A 221 3.16 -3.11 22.60
N ALA A 222 2.41 -4.15 22.95
CA ALA A 222 2.75 -5.02 24.07
C ALA A 222 4.08 -5.77 23.84
N GLU A 223 4.35 -6.19 22.60
CA GLU A 223 5.60 -6.85 22.20
C GLU A 223 6.77 -5.86 22.09
N LEU A 224 6.48 -4.61 21.73
CA LEU A 224 7.47 -3.54 21.61
C LEU A 224 7.92 -2.96 22.96
N GLY A 225 7.26 -3.33 24.06
CA GLY A 225 7.55 -2.79 25.39
C GLY A 225 7.24 -1.31 25.54
N GLU A 226 6.43 -0.74 24.62
CA GLU A 226 6.12 0.69 24.59
C GLU A 226 4.99 1.03 25.57
N SER A 227 5.34 1.74 26.65
CA SER A 227 4.39 2.24 27.63
C SER A 227 3.66 3.51 27.17
N GLU A 228 4.28 4.31 26.30
CA GLU A 228 3.68 5.54 25.77
C GLU A 228 2.64 5.25 24.69
N ALA A 229 1.55 6.02 24.68
CA ALA A 229 0.51 5.91 23.67
C ALA A 229 1.03 6.30 22.28
N LEU A 230 0.84 5.42 21.29
CA LEU A 230 1.15 5.74 19.90
C LEU A 230 0.40 7.01 19.46
N PRO A 231 1.05 7.89 18.70
CA PRO A 231 0.35 9.01 18.10
C PRO A 231 -0.70 8.49 17.13
N VAL A 232 -1.86 9.14 17.10
CA VAL A 232 -2.96 8.77 16.20
C VAL A 232 -2.81 9.48 14.85
N PRO A 233 -3.23 8.86 13.73
CA PRO A 233 -3.21 9.50 12.41
C PRO A 233 -4.08 10.75 12.33
N SER A 234 -5.25 10.73 12.97
CA SER A 234 -6.19 11.84 13.05
C SER A 234 -6.73 12.00 14.47
N ARG A 235 -6.29 13.06 15.16
CA ARG A 235 -6.81 13.38 16.50
C ARG A 235 -8.27 13.81 16.42
N ALA A 236 -8.64 14.56 15.39
CA ALA A 236 -10.03 14.97 15.14
C ALA A 236 -10.98 13.77 15.03
N ALA A 237 -10.57 12.68 14.36
CA ALA A 237 -11.38 11.47 14.28
C ALA A 237 -11.62 10.83 15.67
N VAL A 238 -10.60 10.82 16.53
CA VAL A 238 -10.71 10.31 17.91
C VAL A 238 -11.62 11.19 18.77
N GLU A 239 -11.47 12.51 18.65
CA GLU A 239 -12.33 13.48 19.35
C GLU A 239 -13.78 13.32 18.93
N HIS A 240 -14.06 13.22 17.62
CA HIS A 240 -15.40 12.99 17.10
C HIS A 240 -15.99 11.67 17.60
N GLU A 241 -15.22 10.59 17.59
CA GLU A 241 -15.66 9.30 18.14
C GLU A 241 -16.04 9.43 19.62
N LEU A 242 -15.21 10.09 20.43
CA LEU A 242 -15.48 10.31 21.86
C LEU A 242 -16.71 11.21 22.08
N VAL A 243 -16.87 12.27 21.30
CA VAL A 243 -18.06 13.14 21.36
C VAL A 243 -19.31 12.35 21.02
N SER A 244 -19.28 11.50 19.99
CA SER A 244 -20.41 10.62 19.64
C SER A 244 -20.76 9.61 20.75
N GLN A 245 -19.80 9.28 21.61
CA GLN A 245 -19.97 8.43 22.79
C GLN A 245 -20.37 9.22 24.06
N GLY A 246 -20.68 10.52 23.93
CA GLY A 246 -21.12 11.38 25.02
C GLY A 246 -20.00 11.93 25.91
N TRP A 247 -18.75 11.93 25.44
CA TRP A 247 -17.66 12.62 26.11
C TRP A 247 -17.61 14.10 25.71
N ARG A 248 -17.14 14.95 26.62
CA ARG A 248 -16.77 16.33 26.33
C ARG A 248 -15.25 16.43 26.19
N ILE A 249 -14.78 17.17 25.20
CA ILE A 249 -13.35 17.42 25.01
C ILE A 249 -12.96 18.71 25.75
N GLU A 250 -11.97 18.61 26.63
CA GLU A 250 -11.41 19.70 27.43
C GLU A 250 -9.88 19.69 27.27
N GLY A 251 -9.38 20.43 26.27
CA GLY A 251 -7.94 20.43 25.93
C GLY A 251 -7.44 19.05 25.49
N ASP A 252 -6.50 18.48 26.25
CA ASP A 252 -5.93 17.14 25.99
C ASP A 252 -6.64 16.01 26.76
N GLU A 253 -7.82 16.28 27.34
CA GLU A 253 -8.61 15.29 28.05
C GLU A 253 -10.03 15.18 27.46
N ALA A 254 -10.56 13.97 27.41
CA ALA A 254 -11.98 13.70 27.26
C ALA A 254 -12.56 13.43 28.66
N VAL A 255 -13.62 14.16 29.01
CA VAL A 255 -14.28 14.09 30.31
C VAL A 255 -15.73 13.63 30.12
N ARG A 256 -16.15 12.64 30.91
CA ARG A 256 -17.56 12.21 30.93
C ARG A 256 -18.06 12.18 32.38
N PRO A 257 -19.16 12.90 32.69
CA PRO A 257 -19.77 12.78 34.00
C PRO A 257 -20.38 11.38 34.16
N LYS A 258 -20.04 10.65 35.23
CA LYS A 258 -20.82 9.49 35.64
C LYS A 258 -22.11 9.99 36.28
N GLY A 259 -23.28 9.68 35.71
CA GLY A 259 -24.60 10.07 36.24
C GLY A 259 -24.74 9.69 37.72
N SER A 260 -25.08 10.66 38.59
CA SER A 260 -26.44 11.09 38.95
C SER A 260 -27.24 10.03 39.72
N GLY A 261 -26.74 9.70 40.91
CA GLY A 261 -27.53 9.08 41.98
C GLY A 261 -27.57 10.03 43.17
N LEU A 262 -28.73 10.14 43.84
CA LEU A 262 -29.10 11.17 44.83
C LEU A 262 -28.18 11.30 46.07
N ILE A 263 -27.18 10.44 46.24
CA ILE A 263 -26.25 10.48 47.37
C ILE A 263 -24.84 10.14 46.86
N GLY A 264 -24.13 11.14 46.35
CA GLY A 264 -22.68 11.15 46.18
C GLY A 264 -22.10 10.51 44.91
N SER A 265 -21.78 11.33 43.90
CA SER A 265 -20.70 10.99 42.95
C SER A 265 -20.09 12.24 42.29
N LEU A 266 -19.04 12.80 42.90
CA LEU A 266 -18.16 13.82 42.30
C LEU A 266 -17.08 13.23 41.36
N ARG A 267 -17.23 11.98 40.90
CA ARG A 267 -16.22 11.32 40.07
C ARG A 267 -16.59 11.43 38.58
N SER A 268 -15.84 12.25 37.86
CA SER A 268 -15.81 12.24 36.39
C SER A 268 -14.85 11.17 35.89
N ASP A 269 -15.21 10.51 34.81
CA ASP A 269 -14.26 9.70 34.05
C ASP A 269 -13.44 10.65 33.17
N LYS A 270 -12.11 10.51 33.20
CA LYS A 270 -11.17 11.28 32.39
C LYS A 270 -10.34 10.34 31.54
N LYS A 271 -10.15 10.68 30.27
CA LYS A 271 -9.28 9.95 29.34
C LYS A 271 -8.36 10.94 28.64
N LYS A 272 -7.05 10.75 28.76
CA LYS A 272 -6.07 11.56 28.01
C LYS A 272 -6.22 11.27 26.51
N LEU A 273 -6.29 12.32 25.71
CA LEU A 273 -6.32 12.22 24.25
C LEU A 273 -4.92 11.89 23.73
N PRO A 274 -4.79 10.95 22.78
CA PRO A 274 -3.53 10.75 22.09
C PRO A 274 -3.22 11.96 21.21
N ARG A 275 -1.93 12.31 21.10
CA ARG A 275 -1.49 13.33 20.16
C ARG A 275 -1.63 12.84 18.73
N GLN A 276 -1.81 13.77 17.79
CA GLN A 276 -1.70 13.45 16.37
C GLN A 276 -0.23 13.25 16.00
N GLY A 277 0.05 12.29 15.11
CA GLY A 277 1.38 12.08 14.53
C GLY A 277 1.33 12.10 13.01
N SER A 278 2.47 12.42 12.40
CA SER A 278 2.63 12.35 10.95
C SER A 278 2.90 10.92 10.48
N VAL A 279 2.75 10.67 9.18
CA VAL A 279 3.14 9.40 8.57
C VAL A 279 4.64 9.11 8.77
N ASP A 280 5.50 10.13 8.72
CA ASP A 280 6.95 9.97 8.94
C ASP A 280 7.26 9.53 10.37
N GLU A 281 6.54 10.08 11.34
CA GLU A 281 6.70 9.71 12.75
C GLU A 281 6.25 8.26 13.00
N LEU A 282 5.09 7.87 12.48
CA LEU A 282 4.61 6.48 12.57
C LEU A 282 5.55 5.51 11.84
N ALA A 283 6.11 5.91 10.70
CA ALA A 283 7.09 5.11 9.97
C ALA A 283 8.43 5.00 10.73
N ALA A 284 8.85 6.04 11.44
CA ALA A 284 10.02 5.99 12.31
C ALA A 284 9.81 5.01 13.48
N ILE A 285 8.62 5.02 14.10
CA ILE A 285 8.24 4.04 15.12
C ILE A 285 8.24 2.62 14.53
N ALA A 286 7.63 2.42 13.35
CA ALA A 286 7.62 1.12 12.68
C ALA A 286 9.03 0.61 12.35
N LYS A 287 9.92 1.50 11.89
CA LYS A 287 11.32 1.16 11.62
C LYS A 287 12.07 0.77 12.91
N ALA A 288 11.86 1.50 14.00
CA ALA A 288 12.45 1.19 15.30
C ALA A 288 11.91 -0.16 15.84
N ALA A 289 10.62 -0.42 15.70
CA ALA A 289 9.98 -1.68 16.05
C ALA A 289 10.61 -2.87 15.31
N LEU A 290 10.73 -2.78 13.99
CA LEU A 290 11.38 -3.82 13.16
C LEU A 290 12.85 -4.04 13.56
N ALA A 291 13.59 -2.97 13.85
CA ALA A 291 14.99 -3.04 14.26
C ALA A 291 15.19 -3.68 15.65
N ASN A 292 14.39 -3.26 16.64
CA ASN A 292 14.44 -3.80 18.01
C ASN A 292 14.17 -5.30 18.02
N LEU A 293 13.25 -5.76 17.20
CA LEU A 293 12.92 -7.18 17.12
C LEU A 293 14.01 -7.97 16.42
N THR A 294 14.60 -7.43 15.36
CA THR A 294 15.78 -8.02 14.73
C THR A 294 16.90 -8.22 15.76
N ALA A 295 17.11 -7.25 16.65
CA ALA A 295 18.08 -7.36 17.74
C ALA A 295 17.71 -8.44 18.78
N SER A 296 16.42 -8.74 18.97
CA SER A 296 15.92 -9.79 19.86
C SER A 296 15.96 -11.21 19.26
N GLY A 297 16.50 -11.37 18.05
CA GLY A 297 16.61 -12.66 17.36
C GLY A 297 15.44 -12.98 16.42
N TRP A 298 14.50 -12.07 16.21
CA TRP A 298 13.57 -12.15 15.09
C TRP A 298 14.36 -11.98 13.78
N ALA A 299 13.89 -12.60 12.71
CA ALA A 299 14.50 -12.46 11.40
C ALA A 299 13.41 -12.26 10.33
N PRO A 300 13.64 -11.42 9.32
CA PRO A 300 12.70 -11.23 8.22
C PRO A 300 12.35 -12.57 7.54
N THR A 301 11.13 -12.66 7.02
CA THR A 301 10.65 -13.81 6.26
C THR A 301 11.58 -14.08 5.06
N PRO A 302 11.69 -15.35 4.60
CA PRO A 302 12.43 -15.66 3.37
C PRO A 302 12.00 -14.78 2.18
N GLU A 303 10.70 -14.51 2.08
CA GLU A 303 10.06 -13.68 1.06
C GLU A 303 10.51 -12.22 1.14
N ALA A 304 10.47 -11.61 2.33
CA ALA A 304 10.95 -10.24 2.53
C ALA A 304 12.43 -10.10 2.17
N ARG A 305 13.27 -11.09 2.53
CA ARG A 305 14.69 -11.09 2.15
C ARG A 305 14.87 -11.24 0.64
N ALA A 306 14.03 -12.01 -0.03
CA ALA A 306 14.07 -12.15 -1.49
C ALA A 306 13.76 -10.80 -2.18
N ILE A 307 12.75 -10.07 -1.72
CA ILE A 307 12.45 -8.71 -2.20
C ILE A 307 13.63 -7.75 -1.94
N ALA A 308 14.19 -7.77 -0.74
CA ALA A 308 15.36 -6.94 -0.40
C ALA A 308 16.53 -7.18 -1.37
N ARG A 309 16.87 -8.44 -1.65
CA ARG A 309 17.91 -8.79 -2.65
C ARG A 309 17.61 -8.25 -4.04
N ARG A 310 16.34 -8.21 -4.46
CA ARG A 310 15.94 -7.70 -5.78
C ARG A 310 15.97 -6.16 -5.87
N THR A 311 15.94 -5.46 -4.73
CA THR A 311 15.94 -3.99 -4.69
C THR A 311 17.29 -3.38 -4.30
N GLU A 312 18.13 -4.09 -3.55
CA GLU A 312 19.45 -3.61 -3.10
C GLU A 312 20.54 -3.64 -4.17
N LYS A 313 20.41 -4.49 -5.20
CA LYS A 313 21.41 -4.71 -6.28
C LYS A 313 21.77 -3.45 -7.13
N ARG A 314 21.34 -2.25 -6.75
CA ARG A 314 21.78 -0.97 -7.33
C ARG A 314 22.34 0.02 -6.31
N SER A 315 22.08 -0.12 -5.00
CA SER A 315 22.53 0.89 -4.02
C SER A 315 24.07 1.01 -3.92
N ALA A 316 24.84 0.14 -4.57
CA ALA A 316 26.30 0.14 -4.60
C ALA A 316 26.95 0.69 -5.89
N SER A 317 26.21 1.22 -6.88
CA SER A 317 26.83 1.80 -8.08
C SER A 317 26.64 3.33 -8.15
N PRO A 318 27.73 4.12 -8.13
CA PRO A 318 27.64 5.56 -8.29
C PRO A 318 27.13 5.92 -9.69
N ILE A 319 26.22 6.88 -9.73
CA ILE A 319 25.63 7.46 -10.93
C ILE A 319 26.75 8.14 -11.72
N THR A 320 27.27 7.50 -12.76
CA THR A 320 27.94 8.21 -13.83
C THR A 320 26.87 8.71 -14.80
N SER A 321 26.67 10.02 -14.78
CA SER A 321 25.90 10.75 -15.79
C SER A 321 26.42 10.37 -17.18
N SER A 322 25.65 9.58 -17.94
CA SER A 322 25.95 9.33 -19.34
C SER A 322 25.55 10.56 -20.16
N VAL A 323 26.52 11.45 -20.35
CA VAL A 323 26.51 12.38 -21.48
C VAL A 323 26.46 11.52 -22.75
N SER A 324 25.49 11.78 -23.62
CA SER A 324 25.34 11.11 -24.92
C SER A 324 26.65 11.12 -25.71
N ALA A 325 27.10 9.94 -26.11
CA ALA A 325 28.13 9.77 -27.14
C ALA A 325 27.48 9.35 -28.46
N PRO A 326 28.04 9.73 -29.63
CA PRO A 326 27.38 9.60 -30.91
C PRO A 326 27.38 8.16 -31.44
N ILE A 327 26.30 7.84 -32.16
CA ILE A 327 26.02 6.56 -32.80
C ILE A 327 27.12 6.19 -33.81
N PRO A 328 27.80 5.04 -33.70
CA PRO A 328 28.53 4.46 -34.81
C PRO A 328 27.56 3.74 -35.74
N GLN A 329 27.53 4.15 -37.01
CA GLN A 329 26.89 3.38 -38.07
C GLN A 329 27.65 2.06 -38.27
N ALA A 330 26.95 0.93 -38.14
CA ALA A 330 27.47 -0.38 -38.51
C ALA A 330 26.45 -1.19 -39.30
N THR A 331 26.79 -1.35 -40.58
CA THR A 331 26.60 -2.45 -41.53
C THR A 331 25.71 -3.64 -41.12
N MET A 332 24.75 -3.94 -41.99
CA MET A 332 23.85 -5.11 -41.92
C MET A 332 24.59 -6.46 -41.97
N PRO A 333 24.17 -7.45 -41.16
CA PRO A 333 24.44 -8.87 -41.42
C PRO A 333 23.28 -9.55 -42.17
N ALA A 334 23.64 -10.56 -42.97
CA ALA A 334 22.79 -11.41 -43.79
C ALA A 334 21.94 -12.42 -42.98
N PRO A 335 20.88 -13.03 -43.56
CA PRO A 335 19.87 -13.76 -42.80
C PRO A 335 20.30 -15.17 -42.36
N VAL A 336 19.87 -15.56 -41.15
CA VAL A 336 20.08 -16.89 -40.54
C VAL A 336 18.86 -17.80 -40.85
N PRO A 337 19.03 -19.13 -41.07
CA PRO A 337 17.93 -20.03 -41.39
C PRO A 337 16.99 -20.30 -40.22
N VAL A 338 15.68 -20.37 -40.50
CA VAL A 338 14.59 -20.63 -39.56
C VAL A 338 14.54 -22.12 -39.19
N VAL A 339 14.61 -22.43 -37.89
CA VAL A 339 14.31 -23.75 -37.32
C VAL A 339 12.92 -23.69 -36.67
N PRO A 340 12.02 -24.67 -36.89
CA PRO A 340 10.67 -24.64 -36.31
C PRO A 340 10.67 -24.90 -34.79
N PRO A 341 9.71 -24.32 -34.04
CA PRO A 341 9.66 -24.44 -32.59
C PRO A 341 9.22 -25.85 -32.15
N ARG A 342 9.94 -26.41 -31.17
CA ARG A 342 9.56 -27.63 -30.44
C ARG A 342 8.37 -27.35 -29.52
N ALA A 343 7.36 -28.22 -29.55
CA ALA A 343 6.22 -28.15 -28.66
C ALA A 343 6.63 -28.36 -27.19
N VAL A 344 6.21 -27.43 -26.32
CA VAL A 344 6.36 -27.52 -24.86
C VAL A 344 5.23 -28.40 -24.30
N PRO A 345 5.49 -29.39 -23.43
CA PRO A 345 4.44 -30.17 -22.81
C PRO A 345 3.64 -29.28 -21.84
N ARG A 346 2.31 -29.25 -22.02
CA ARG A 346 1.39 -28.61 -21.06
C ARG A 346 1.36 -29.43 -19.76
N PRO A 347 1.54 -28.83 -18.57
CA PRO A 347 1.25 -29.52 -17.33
C PRO A 347 -0.26 -29.80 -17.25
N ARG A 348 -0.60 -31.08 -17.06
CA ARG A 348 -1.95 -31.58 -16.88
C ARG A 348 -2.37 -31.20 -15.45
N VAL A 349 -3.29 -30.24 -15.31
CA VAL A 349 -3.93 -29.96 -14.03
C VAL A 349 -4.93 -31.08 -13.77
N GLU A 350 -4.49 -32.11 -13.05
CA GLU A 350 -5.40 -33.12 -12.51
C GLU A 350 -6.14 -32.51 -11.33
N ALA A 351 -7.45 -32.34 -11.50
CA ALA A 351 -8.38 -31.98 -10.43
C ALA A 351 -8.56 -33.19 -9.50
N ALA A 352 -7.71 -33.33 -8.50
CA ALA A 352 -7.91 -34.23 -7.38
C ALA A 352 -7.20 -33.69 -6.14
N ASP A 353 -7.86 -33.84 -4.99
CA ASP A 353 -7.45 -33.49 -3.64
C ASP A 353 -7.52 -32.00 -3.26
N ARG A 354 -8.67 -31.64 -2.69
CA ARG A 354 -8.81 -30.46 -1.81
C ARG A 354 -7.73 -30.55 -0.74
N THR A 355 -6.70 -29.74 -0.91
CA THR A 355 -5.46 -29.81 -0.15
C THR A 355 -5.71 -29.45 1.32
N GLU A 356 -4.93 -30.05 2.22
CA GLU A 356 -5.05 -29.94 3.68
C GLU A 356 -5.17 -28.49 4.20
N TRP A 357 -4.53 -27.51 3.56
CA TRP A 357 -4.61 -26.08 3.91
C TRP A 357 -6.01 -25.46 3.71
N MET A 358 -6.81 -26.00 2.79
CA MET A 358 -8.18 -25.53 2.57
C MET A 358 -9.11 -25.97 3.72
N LYS A 359 -8.70 -26.96 4.53
CA LYS A 359 -9.38 -27.27 5.81
C LYS A 359 -9.08 -26.21 6.86
N ASP A 360 -7.82 -25.79 7.02
CA ASP A 360 -7.44 -24.73 7.97
C ASP A 360 -8.21 -23.41 7.69
N PHE A 361 -8.41 -23.09 6.40
CA PHE A 361 -9.27 -21.98 5.95
C PHE A 361 -10.74 -22.14 6.36
N VAL A 362 -11.35 -23.30 6.07
CA VAL A 362 -12.75 -23.58 6.41
C VAL A 362 -12.96 -23.61 7.93
N ASP A 363 -11.98 -24.10 8.68
CA ASP A 363 -12.02 -24.20 10.13
C ASP A 363 -11.80 -22.82 10.79
N ALA A 364 -10.95 -21.96 10.22
CA ALA A 364 -10.76 -20.59 10.69
C ALA A 364 -12.04 -19.72 10.57
N HIS A 365 -12.91 -20.00 9.60
CA HIS A 365 -14.13 -19.23 9.32
C HIS A 365 -15.44 -19.89 9.79
N ARG A 366 -15.42 -21.13 10.32
CA ARG A 366 -16.62 -21.81 10.84
C ARG A 366 -16.79 -21.75 12.36
N ALA A 367 -15.82 -21.26 13.12
CA ALA A 367 -15.89 -21.24 14.58
C ALA A 367 -16.89 -20.16 15.08
N PRO A 368 -18.01 -20.53 15.73
CA PRO A 368 -19.12 -19.61 16.04
C PRO A 368 -18.88 -18.66 17.23
N ALA A 369 -17.64 -18.52 17.73
CA ALA A 369 -17.36 -17.81 18.99
C ALA A 369 -16.01 -17.03 18.98
N ARG A 370 -15.59 -16.47 17.86
CA ARG A 370 -14.36 -15.65 17.81
C ARG A 370 -14.65 -14.15 17.96
N PRO A 371 -13.72 -13.39 18.58
CA PRO A 371 -13.80 -11.94 18.56
C PRO A 371 -13.80 -11.43 17.12
N THR A 372 -14.52 -10.33 16.87
CA THR A 372 -14.67 -9.77 15.51
C THR A 372 -13.31 -9.34 14.97
N PRO A 373 -12.94 -9.74 13.73
CA PRO A 373 -11.69 -9.31 13.12
C PRO A 373 -11.61 -7.78 13.01
N ARG A 374 -10.40 -7.24 13.16
CA ARG A 374 -10.17 -5.81 12.95
C ARG A 374 -10.05 -5.58 11.45
N VAL A 375 -11.07 -4.96 10.89
CA VAL A 375 -11.09 -4.53 9.49
C VAL A 375 -10.74 -3.04 9.45
N SER A 376 -9.73 -2.71 8.66
CA SER A 376 -9.35 -1.32 8.38
C SER A 376 -9.44 -1.06 6.89
N ALA A 377 -10.20 -0.04 6.53
CA ALA A 377 -10.31 0.45 5.16
C ALA A 377 -9.72 1.87 5.08
N PRO A 378 -9.03 2.24 3.99
CA PRO A 378 -8.58 3.61 3.71
C PRO A 378 -9.65 4.68 3.93
N ALA A 379 -10.91 4.33 3.66
CA ALA A 379 -12.11 5.13 3.91
C ALA A 379 -12.23 5.67 5.35
N ARG A 380 -11.77 4.91 6.35
CA ARG A 380 -11.90 5.29 7.77
C ARG A 380 -10.96 6.44 8.13
N ALA A 381 -9.90 6.62 7.36
CA ALA A 381 -8.91 7.68 7.56
C ALA A 381 -9.44 9.05 7.07
N VAL A 382 -10.29 9.05 6.05
CA VAL A 382 -10.82 10.26 5.39
C VAL A 382 -12.27 10.49 5.84
N SER A 383 -12.47 11.00 7.06
CA SER A 383 -13.80 11.38 7.54
C SER A 383 -14.34 12.59 6.77
N LYS A 384 -15.59 12.53 6.30
CA LYS A 384 -16.31 13.63 5.61
C LYS A 384 -16.51 14.90 6.44
N THR A 385 -16.25 14.84 7.74
CA THR A 385 -16.40 15.97 8.68
C THR A 385 -15.07 16.45 9.25
N ALA A 386 -13.95 16.07 8.63
CA ALA A 386 -12.66 16.72 8.85
C ALA A 386 -12.58 18.07 8.12
N THR A 387 -13.69 18.83 8.09
CA THR A 387 -13.72 20.21 7.63
C THR A 387 -12.82 21.01 8.58
N PRO A 388 -11.76 21.65 8.08
CA PRO A 388 -10.92 22.53 8.89
C PRO A 388 -11.78 23.59 9.58
N GLU A 389 -11.41 24.05 10.79
CA GLU A 389 -12.21 25.06 11.52
C GLU A 389 -12.51 26.32 10.68
N TRP A 390 -11.62 26.69 9.76
CA TRP A 390 -11.81 27.86 8.89
C TRP A 390 -12.94 27.71 7.86
N MET A 391 -13.41 26.49 7.56
CA MET A 391 -14.56 26.28 6.67
C MET A 391 -15.91 26.53 7.38
N LYS A 392 -15.96 26.55 8.72
CA LYS A 392 -17.18 26.90 9.46
C LYS A 392 -17.59 28.36 9.25
N ASP A 393 -16.63 29.23 8.94
CA ASP A 393 -16.86 30.66 8.69
C ASP A 393 -17.61 30.94 7.37
N PHE A 394 -17.77 29.92 6.51
CA PHE A 394 -18.47 30.02 5.23
C PHE A 394 -19.82 29.30 5.22
N GLU A 395 -20.18 28.60 6.31
CA GLU A 395 -21.45 27.88 6.44
C GLU A 395 -22.60 28.75 6.99
N ASP A 396 -22.30 29.95 7.49
CA ASP A 396 -23.35 30.90 7.90
C ASP A 396 -23.95 31.57 6.65
N PRO A 397 -25.22 31.30 6.30
CA PRO A 397 -25.89 32.10 5.29
C PRO A 397 -25.96 33.54 5.82
N VAL A 398 -25.45 34.49 5.03
CA VAL A 398 -25.65 35.92 5.26
C VAL A 398 -27.12 36.12 5.56
N LYS A 399 -27.45 36.43 6.83
CA LYS A 399 -28.80 36.83 7.20
C LYS A 399 -29.12 38.05 6.34
N PRO A 400 -30.22 38.05 5.57
CA PRO A 400 -30.65 39.28 4.94
C PRO A 400 -30.86 40.30 6.06
N ASP A 401 -30.18 41.44 5.95
CA ASP A 401 -30.42 42.57 6.83
C ASP A 401 -31.90 42.96 6.69
N ASP A 402 -32.65 42.87 7.79
CA ASP A 402 -33.91 43.57 7.92
C ASP A 402 -33.58 45.07 8.08
N GLU A 403 -33.53 45.80 6.97
CA GLU A 403 -34.12 47.15 6.74
C GLU A 403 -33.70 47.78 5.40
#